data_AF-A0A9D8LT16-F1
#
_entry.id   AF-A0A9D8LT16-F1
#
_cell.length_a   1.000
_cell.length_b   1.000
_cell.length_c   1.000
_cell.angle_alpha   90.00
_cell.angle_beta   90.00
_cell.angle_gamma   90.00
#
_symmetry.space_group_name_H-M   'P 1'
#
loop_
_entity.id
_entity.type
_entity.pdbx_description
1 polymer ?
#
loop_
_entity_poly.entity_id
_entity_poly.type
_entity_poly.pdbx_seq_one_letter_code
_entity_poly.pdbx_strand_id
1 'polypeptide(L)'
;MALARHAKPRSAGPHTYRMTPSSPSAVLTGDFNMRPDDPVLARLMAPFEGEVPPLVDLWPSVMGEAPHPPTANLFDQTYGQPGCLDYVLATPDLAARARTVICDVETKVSDHQPILVEFDLG
;
A
#
# COMPACT_ATOMS: atom_id res chain seq x y z
N MET A 1 6.57 -8.20 20.11
CA MET A 1 5.22 -8.66 20.50
C MET A 1 4.21 -7.93 19.63
N ALA A 2 3.56 -8.63 18.70
CA ALA A 2 2.44 -8.09 17.94
C ALA A 2 1.20 -8.02 18.86
N LEU A 3 0.47 -6.91 18.81
CA LEU A 3 -0.79 -6.74 19.54
C LEU A 3 -1.93 -7.45 18.80
N ALA A 4 -2.89 -7.97 19.56
CA ALA A 4 -4.15 -8.43 18.99
C ALA A 4 -4.94 -7.26 18.39
N ARG A 5 -5.32 -7.39 17.12
CA ARG A 5 -6.11 -6.44 16.34
C ARG A 5 -7.51 -6.26 16.96
N HIS A 6 -8.08 -5.06 16.98
CA HIS A 6 -9.42 -4.79 17.55
C HIS A 6 -10.33 -4.06 16.57
N ALA A 7 -11.61 -4.45 16.51
CA ALA A 7 -12.60 -3.99 15.54
C ALA A 7 -13.03 -2.50 15.59
N LYS A 8 -12.64 -1.72 16.61
CA LYS A 8 -13.07 -0.30 16.73
C LYS A 8 -11.94 0.61 17.24
N PRO A 9 -11.76 1.83 16.68
CA PRO A 9 -10.85 2.85 17.23
C PRO A 9 -11.29 3.28 18.65
N ARG A 10 -10.35 3.67 19.51
CA ARG A 10 -10.63 3.99 20.93
C ARG A 10 -10.77 5.48 21.22
N SER A 11 -11.54 5.78 22.26
CA SER A 11 -11.55 7.04 23.02
C SER A 11 -10.34 7.13 23.98
N ALA A 12 -9.89 8.36 24.29
CA ALA A 12 -8.71 8.64 25.10
C ALA A 12 -8.80 8.07 26.53
N GLY A 13 -7.66 7.63 27.10
CA GLY A 13 -7.57 7.10 28.46
C GLY A 13 -6.30 7.55 29.20
N PRO A 14 -6.25 7.45 30.55
CA PRO A 14 -5.34 8.24 31.41
C PRO A 14 -3.89 7.74 31.56
N HIS A 15 -3.38 6.82 30.72
CA HIS A 15 -2.07 6.18 30.96
C HIS A 15 -1.15 6.22 29.73
N THR A 16 0.09 6.65 29.94
CA THR A 16 1.08 7.06 28.93
C THR A 16 1.88 5.94 28.25
N TYR A 17 1.83 4.69 28.75
CA TYR A 17 2.67 3.59 28.22
C TYR A 17 1.92 2.26 28.04
N ARG A 18 0.59 2.24 28.15
CA ARG A 18 -0.16 1.01 27.90
C ARG A 18 -0.30 0.82 26.39
N MET A 19 0.23 -0.28 25.87
CA MET A 19 -0.04 -0.73 24.51
C MET A 19 -1.56 -0.84 24.32
N THR A 20 -2.10 0.02 23.46
CA THR A 20 -3.53 0.05 23.14
C THR A 20 -3.80 -0.81 21.91
N PRO A 21 -5.00 -1.42 21.80
CA PRO A 21 -5.37 -2.15 20.59
C PRO A 21 -5.28 -1.27 19.33
N SER A 22 -4.76 -1.83 18.24
CA SER A 22 -4.66 -1.17 16.93
C SER A 22 -5.76 -1.63 15.96
N SER A 23 -5.99 -0.83 14.93
CA SER A 23 -6.94 -1.13 13.84
C SER A 23 -6.68 -2.52 13.23
N PRO A 24 -7.73 -3.30 12.90
CA PRO A 24 -7.58 -4.55 12.19
C PRO A 24 -7.33 -4.35 10.69
N SER A 25 -7.26 -3.10 10.25
CA SER A 25 -7.11 -2.70 8.86
C SER A 25 -5.90 -1.78 8.70
N ALA A 26 -5.17 -1.90 7.59
CA ALA A 26 -3.98 -1.07 7.31
C ALA A 26 -3.78 -0.83 5.81
N VAL A 27 -3.23 0.34 5.48
CA VAL A 27 -2.64 0.67 4.18
C VAL A 27 -1.14 0.84 4.39
N LEU A 28 -0.33 0.17 3.56
CA LEU A 28 1.11 0.35 3.46
C LEU A 28 1.40 0.94 2.06
N THR A 29 1.97 2.14 2.02
CA THR A 29 2.14 2.89 0.77
C THR A 29 3.44 3.69 0.76
N GLY A 30 3.96 3.93 -0.44
CA GLY A 30 5.13 4.76 -0.70
C GLY A 30 6.09 4.11 -1.68
N ASP A 31 7.30 4.68 -1.75
CA ASP A 31 8.42 4.13 -2.50
C ASP A 31 9.03 2.93 -1.76
N PHE A 32 8.90 1.75 -2.35
CA PHE A 32 9.45 0.50 -1.80
C PHE A 32 10.85 0.22 -2.35
N ASN A 33 11.30 0.94 -3.38
CA ASN A 33 12.51 0.66 -4.15
C ASN A 33 12.58 -0.79 -4.69
N MET A 34 11.43 -1.40 -4.96
CA MET A 34 11.29 -2.77 -5.45
C MET A 34 10.59 -2.78 -6.80
N ARG A 35 11.10 -3.56 -7.76
CA ARG A 35 10.40 -3.78 -9.04
C ARG A 35 9.25 -4.78 -8.86
N PRO A 36 8.27 -4.84 -9.78
CA PRO A 36 7.13 -5.76 -9.65
C PRO A 36 7.51 -7.24 -9.56
N ASP A 37 8.68 -7.62 -10.10
CA ASP A 37 9.25 -8.97 -10.07
C ASP A 37 10.19 -9.21 -8.88
N ASP A 38 10.35 -8.25 -7.97
CA ASP A 38 11.23 -8.38 -6.81
C ASP A 38 10.68 -9.43 -5.81
N PRO A 39 11.48 -10.44 -5.43
CA PRO A 39 11.04 -11.48 -4.50
C PRO A 39 10.71 -10.96 -3.10
N VAL A 40 11.25 -9.82 -2.68
CA VAL A 40 10.94 -9.20 -1.38
C VAL A 40 9.53 -8.63 -1.38
N LEU A 41 9.11 -7.99 -2.47
CA LEU A 41 7.74 -7.51 -2.64
C LEU A 41 6.75 -8.68 -2.63
N ALA A 42 7.06 -9.76 -3.36
CA ALA A 42 6.27 -10.98 -3.34
C ALA A 42 6.17 -11.59 -1.93
N ARG A 43 7.27 -11.59 -1.16
CA ARG A 43 7.30 -12.10 0.22
C ARG A 43 6.47 -11.24 1.19
N LEU A 44 6.43 -9.94 0.98
CA LEU A 44 5.65 -8.98 1.78
C LEU A 44 4.14 -9.17 1.60
N MET A 45 3.70 -9.57 0.42
CA MET A 45 2.29 -9.85 0.10
C MET A 45 1.88 -11.30 0.37
N ALA A 46 2.85 -12.21 0.57
CA ALA A 46 2.57 -13.60 0.88
C ALA A 46 1.77 -13.74 2.20
N PRO A 47 0.95 -14.80 2.35
CA PRO A 47 0.25 -15.08 3.59
C PRO A 47 1.18 -15.09 4.81
N PHE A 48 0.72 -14.46 5.90
CA PHE A 48 1.37 -14.54 7.19
C PHE A 48 0.89 -15.77 7.97
N GLU A 49 1.61 -16.17 9.00
CA GLU A 49 1.17 -17.25 9.89
C GLU A 49 -0.02 -16.83 10.76
N GLY A 50 -0.89 -17.79 11.08
CA GLY A 50 -2.06 -17.57 11.94
C GLY A 50 -3.18 -16.79 11.25
N GLU A 51 -3.85 -15.91 12.00
CA GLU A 51 -5.02 -15.15 11.54
C GLU A 51 -4.65 -13.76 10.97
N VAL A 52 -3.36 -13.49 10.75
CA VAL A 52 -2.91 -12.20 10.22
C VAL A 52 -3.21 -12.14 8.72
N PRO A 53 -4.07 -11.21 8.26
CA PRO A 53 -4.38 -11.13 6.84
C PRO A 53 -3.16 -10.68 6.03
N PRO A 54 -3.00 -11.16 4.78
CA PRO A 54 -1.96 -10.69 3.89
C PRO A 54 -2.19 -9.22 3.49
N LEU A 55 -1.19 -8.63 2.85
CA LEU A 55 -1.33 -7.37 2.14
C LEU A 55 -1.68 -7.65 0.67
N VAL A 56 -2.65 -6.90 0.15
CA VAL A 56 -3.14 -6.97 -1.23
C VAL A 56 -2.70 -5.71 -1.96
N ASP A 57 -2.05 -5.87 -3.12
CA ASP A 57 -1.73 -4.77 -4.01
C ASP A 57 -3.01 -4.21 -4.65
N LEU A 58 -3.24 -2.92 -4.45
CA LEU A 58 -4.46 -2.25 -4.91
C LEU A 58 -4.47 -2.01 -6.42
N TRP A 59 -3.30 -1.94 -7.08
CA TRP A 59 -3.28 -1.74 -8.53
C TRP A 59 -3.93 -2.89 -9.30
N PRO A 60 -3.45 -4.15 -9.22
CA PRO A 60 -4.12 -5.26 -9.90
C PRO A 60 -5.51 -5.55 -9.31
N SER A 61 -5.76 -5.20 -8.04
CA SER A 61 -7.09 -5.34 -7.44
C SER A 61 -8.15 -4.46 -8.12
N VAL A 62 -7.78 -3.27 -8.61
CA VAL A 62 -8.70 -2.32 -9.25
C VAL A 62 -8.58 -2.33 -10.77
N MET A 63 -7.36 -2.51 -11.31
CA MET A 63 -7.04 -2.41 -12.73
C MET A 63 -6.96 -3.77 -13.45
N GLY A 64 -7.09 -4.89 -12.72
CA GLY A 64 -7.05 -6.24 -13.29
C GLY A 64 -5.68 -6.59 -13.87
N GLU A 65 -5.65 -7.04 -15.12
CA GLU A 65 -4.42 -7.46 -15.82
C GLU A 65 -3.58 -6.28 -16.35
N ALA A 66 -4.03 -5.04 -16.16
CA ALA A 66 -3.26 -3.88 -16.60
C ALA A 66 -1.91 -3.82 -15.86
N PRO A 67 -0.79 -3.66 -16.60
CA PRO A 67 0.52 -3.59 -15.97
C PRO A 67 0.62 -2.36 -15.06
N HIS A 68 1.45 -2.46 -14.03
CA HIS A 68 1.84 -1.31 -13.22
C HIS A 68 2.50 -0.23 -14.11
N PRO A 69 2.12 1.05 -13.97
CA PRO A 69 2.74 2.14 -14.70
C PRO A 69 4.12 2.43 -14.12
N PRO A 70 5.02 3.08 -14.87
CA PRO A 70 6.25 3.60 -14.29
C PRO A 70 5.90 4.71 -13.28
N THR A 71 6.29 4.50 -12.03
CA THR A 71 6.07 5.46 -10.93
C THR A 71 7.32 6.26 -10.62
N ALA A 72 8.49 5.87 -11.14
CA ALA A 72 9.75 6.55 -10.88
C ALA A 72 10.61 6.65 -12.15
N ASN A 73 11.47 7.66 -12.17
CA ASN A 73 12.44 7.95 -13.20
C ASN A 73 11.86 8.12 -14.62
N LEU A 74 10.61 8.54 -14.75
CA LEU A 74 9.95 8.67 -16.07
C LEU A 74 10.52 9.85 -16.87
N PHE A 75 10.68 11.02 -16.23
CA PHE A 75 11.15 12.26 -16.86
C PHE A 75 12.57 12.66 -16.42
N ASP A 76 12.90 12.51 -15.13
CA ASP A 76 14.26 12.65 -14.61
C ASP A 76 14.86 11.24 -14.39
N GLN A 77 15.86 10.89 -15.19
CA GLN A 77 16.51 9.56 -15.17
C GLN A 77 17.86 9.58 -14.44
N THR A 78 18.11 10.61 -13.63
CA THR A 78 19.36 10.73 -12.86
C THR A 78 19.61 9.51 -11.97
N TYR A 79 18.56 8.89 -11.42
CA TYR A 79 18.65 7.81 -10.45
C TYR A 79 18.34 6.42 -11.01
N GLY A 80 18.00 6.32 -12.30
CA GLY A 80 17.74 5.03 -12.92
C GLY A 80 16.90 5.10 -14.20
N GLN A 81 16.59 3.91 -14.73
CA GLN A 81 15.64 3.77 -15.82
C GLN A 81 14.19 3.82 -15.29
N PRO A 82 13.21 4.27 -16.10
CA PRO A 82 11.81 4.27 -15.71
C PRO A 82 11.34 2.92 -15.16
N GLY A 83 10.56 2.93 -14.09
CA GLY A 83 10.05 1.72 -13.46
C GLY A 83 8.98 1.98 -12.43
N CYS A 84 8.27 0.91 -12.03
CA CYS A 84 7.35 0.93 -10.89
C CYS A 84 8.14 0.60 -9.62
N LEU A 85 8.15 1.54 -8.68
CA LEU A 85 8.78 1.41 -7.36
C LEU A 85 7.83 1.78 -6.22
N ASP A 86 6.73 2.48 -6.53
CA ASP A 86 5.74 2.94 -5.57
C ASP A 86 4.50 2.04 -5.62
N TYR A 87 4.04 1.62 -4.44
CA TYR A 87 2.91 0.71 -4.32
C TYR A 87 1.93 1.18 -3.26
N VAL A 88 0.67 0.79 -3.40
CA VAL A 88 -0.33 0.90 -2.34
C VAL A 88 -0.83 -0.50 -2.03
N LEU A 89 -0.42 -1.04 -0.89
CA LEU A 89 -0.86 -2.33 -0.40
C LEU A 89 -1.86 -2.13 0.74
N ALA A 90 -2.89 -2.98 0.85
CA ALA A 90 -3.85 -2.87 1.94
C ALA A 90 -4.29 -4.24 2.49
N THR A 91 -4.81 -4.25 3.71
CA THR A 91 -5.51 -5.43 4.22
C THR A 91 -6.77 -5.73 3.37
N PRO A 92 -7.22 -7.00 3.27
CA PRO A 92 -8.26 -7.40 2.32
C PRO A 92 -9.59 -6.65 2.48
N ASP A 93 -9.95 -6.26 3.71
CA ASP A 93 -11.14 -5.49 4.02
C ASP A 93 -11.11 -4.07 3.45
N LEU A 94 -9.92 -3.45 3.38
CA LEU A 94 -9.74 -2.15 2.73
C LEU A 94 -9.64 -2.30 1.22
N ALA A 95 -8.92 -3.33 0.74
CA ALA A 95 -8.78 -3.61 -0.69
C ALA A 95 -10.13 -3.84 -1.36
N ALA A 96 -11.05 -4.55 -0.68
CA ALA A 96 -12.42 -4.77 -1.18
C ALA A 96 -13.26 -3.48 -1.32
N ARG A 97 -12.81 -2.36 -0.75
CA ARG A 97 -13.48 -1.04 -0.84
C ARG A 97 -12.72 -0.07 -1.73
N ALA A 98 -11.55 -0.45 -2.26
CA ALA A 98 -10.80 0.38 -3.18
C ALA A 98 -11.59 0.49 -4.49
N ARG A 99 -12.02 1.71 -4.82
CA ARG A 99 -12.88 1.98 -5.98
C ARG A 99 -12.08 2.44 -7.18
N THR A 100 -11.05 3.24 -6.95
CA THR A 100 -10.18 3.79 -8.00
C THR A 100 -8.73 3.77 -7.54
N VAL A 101 -7.82 3.57 -8.49
CA VAL A 101 -6.39 3.79 -8.34
C VAL A 101 -5.91 4.54 -9.58
N ILE A 102 -5.20 5.64 -9.37
CA ILE A 102 -4.72 6.51 -10.45
C ILE A 102 -3.25 6.78 -10.19
N CYS A 103 -2.41 6.55 -11.20
CA CYS A 103 -1.04 7.05 -11.24
C CYS A 103 -0.99 8.22 -12.22
N ASP A 104 -0.64 9.41 -11.74
CA ASP A 104 -0.46 10.57 -12.62
C ASP A 104 0.91 10.49 -13.29
N VAL A 105 0.95 9.87 -14.47
CA VAL A 105 2.17 9.69 -15.28
C VAL A 105 2.53 10.92 -16.12
N GLU A 106 1.72 11.99 -16.06
CA GLU A 106 1.96 13.20 -16.85
C GLU A 106 2.76 14.26 -16.08
N THR A 107 2.72 14.20 -14.75
CA THR A 107 3.38 15.19 -13.89
C THR A 107 4.91 15.12 -13.92
N LYS A 108 5.56 16.29 -13.87
CA LYS A 108 7.02 16.44 -13.99
C LYS A 108 7.67 17.11 -12.79
N VAL A 109 7.00 17.05 -11.65
CA VAL A 109 7.38 17.79 -10.43
C VAL A 109 8.34 17.01 -9.53
N SER A 110 8.52 15.72 -9.80
CA SER A 110 9.47 14.81 -9.17
C SER A 110 9.89 13.76 -10.19
N ASP A 111 11.02 13.12 -9.92
CA ASP A 111 11.38 11.82 -10.49
C ASP A 111 10.34 10.73 -10.19
N HIS A 112 9.52 10.86 -9.14
CA HIS A 112 8.39 9.99 -8.83
C HIS A 112 7.03 10.55 -9.30
N GLN A 113 6.09 9.64 -9.59
CA GLN A 113 4.72 9.90 -10.02
C GLN A 113 3.77 9.60 -8.85
N PRO A 114 2.82 10.49 -8.53
CA PRO A 114 1.93 10.29 -7.40
C PRO A 114 0.85 9.24 -7.72
N ILE A 115 0.50 8.47 -6.70
CA ILE A 115 -0.60 7.50 -6.74
C ILE A 115 -1.74 7.98 -5.84
N LEU A 116 -2.94 8.06 -6.40
CA LEU A 116 -4.18 8.34 -5.69
C LEU A 116 -5.02 7.05 -5.60
N VAL A 117 -5.59 6.77 -4.43
CA VAL A 117 -6.56 5.70 -4.24
C VAL A 117 -7.80 6.25 -3.54
N GLU A 118 -8.98 5.95 -4.07
CA GLU A 118 -10.26 6.25 -3.42
C GLU A 118 -10.86 4.98 -2.83
N PHE A 119 -11.46 5.12 -1.65
CA PHE A 119 -12.15 4.04 -0.95
C PHE A 119 -13.61 4.41 -0.72
N ASP A 120 -14.51 3.44 -0.89
CA ASP A 120 -15.89 3.59 -0.46
C ASP A 120 -15.95 3.64 1.08
N LEU A 121 -16.69 4.62 1.59
CA LEU A 121 -17.04 4.69 3.01
C LEU A 121 -18.19 3.71 3.26
N GLY A 122 -17.98 2.77 4.17
CA GLY A 122 -19.01 1.81 4.60
C GLY A 122 -20.06 2.43 5.50
#